data_AF-A0A914NBQ5-F1
#
_entry.id   AF-A0A914NBQ5-F1
#
_cell.length_a   1.000
_cell.length_b   1.000
_cell.length_c   1.000
_cell.angle_alpha   90.00
_cell.angle_beta   90.00
_cell.angle_gamma   90.00
#
_symmetry.space_group_name_H-M   'P 1'
#
loop_
_entity.id
_entity.type
_entity.pdbx_description
1 polymer ?
#
loop_
_entity_poly.entity_id
_entity_poly.type
_entity_poly.pdbx_seq_one_letter_code
_entity_poly.pdbx_strand_id
1 'polypeptide(L)'
;MLFMGILSMININSSGLIIGIYAIRGDVFCSRPLFNYIIGMPAFGLYCSESLIAMVLALNRCIEMYDHQLAEKIFSGNKIFYWIISSLIYGFILGFFTIPPMPNGLLVGWFWNPHIVYFQDLEGVVNENFFE
;
A
#
# COMPACT_ATOMS: atom_id res chain seq x y z
N MET A 1 -2.17 -16.00 9.56
CA MET A 1 -1.09 -16.36 8.61
C MET A 1 -1.61 -16.59 7.19
N LEU A 2 -2.54 -17.52 6.94
CA LEU A 2 -3.08 -17.76 5.57
C LEU A 2 -3.62 -16.50 4.88
N PHE A 3 -4.43 -15.72 5.58
CA PHE A 3 -5.02 -14.50 5.01
C PHE A 3 -3.97 -13.45 4.58
N MET A 4 -2.93 -13.26 5.39
CA MET A 4 -1.81 -12.39 5.03
C MET A 4 -1.09 -12.89 3.78
N GLY A 5 -0.83 -14.19 3.68
CA GLY A 5 -0.19 -14.77 2.48
C GLY A 5 -1.00 -14.54 1.21
N ILE A 6 -2.34 -14.63 1.28
CA ILE A 6 -3.21 -14.32 0.14
C ILE A 6 -3.07 -12.84 -0.27
N LEU A 7 -3.05 -11.93 0.70
CA LEU A 7 -2.84 -10.49 0.42
C LEU A 7 -1.47 -10.23 -0.19
N SER A 8 -0.40 -10.82 0.34
CA SER A 8 0.95 -10.69 -0.22
C SER A 8 1.02 -11.20 -1.67
N MET A 9 0.35 -12.30 -1.99
CA MET A 9 0.27 -12.81 -3.36
C MET A 9 -0.46 -11.85 -4.30
N ILE A 10 -1.47 -11.12 -3.83
CA ILE A 10 -2.14 -10.10 -4.64
C ILE A 10 -1.22 -8.88 -4.80
N ASN A 11 -0.59 -8.44 -3.71
CA ASN A 11 0.21 -7.22 -3.68
C ASN A 11 1.53 -7.32 -4.49
N ILE A 12 2.09 -8.53 -4.64
CA ILE A 12 3.27 -8.72 -5.48
C ILE A 12 2.96 -8.55 -6.97
N ASN A 13 1.71 -8.79 -7.40
CA ASN A 13 1.31 -8.53 -8.77
C ASN A 13 1.32 -7.02 -9.07
N SER A 14 0.82 -6.20 -8.15
CA SER A 14 0.83 -4.73 -8.29
C SER A 14 2.22 -4.14 -8.18
N SER A 15 3.03 -4.63 -7.24
CA SER A 15 4.35 -4.07 -6.97
C SER A 15 5.44 -4.59 -7.92
N GLY A 16 5.28 -5.80 -8.45
CA GLY A 16 6.25 -6.44 -9.33
C GLY A 16 5.85 -6.41 -10.80
N LEU A 17 4.77 -7.13 -11.16
CA LEU A 17 4.40 -7.35 -12.56
C LEU A 17 3.96 -6.06 -13.26
N ILE A 18 3.12 -5.25 -12.61
CA ILE A 18 2.63 -3.99 -13.20
C ILE A 18 3.81 -3.05 -13.45
N ILE A 19 4.67 -2.82 -12.45
CA ILE A 19 5.86 -1.98 -12.61
C ILE A 19 6.81 -2.53 -13.67
N GLY A 20 7.01 -3.85 -13.73
CA GLY A 20 7.86 -4.47 -14.75
C GLY A 20 7.36 -4.19 -16.17
N ILE A 21 6.05 -4.28 -16.40
CA ILE A 21 5.44 -3.94 -17.71
C ILE A 21 5.63 -2.45 -18.02
N TYR A 22 5.46 -1.58 -17.02
CA TYR A 22 5.66 -0.14 -17.17
C TYR A 22 7.12 0.20 -17.45
N ALA A 23 8.06 -0.51 -16.84
CA ALA A 23 9.49 -0.34 -17.06
C ALA A 23 9.90 -0.73 -18.49
N ILE A 24 9.36 -1.83 -19.03
CA ILE A 24 9.62 -2.25 -20.42
C ILE A 24 9.06 -1.22 -21.42
N ARG A 25 7.91 -0.62 -21.12
CA ARG A 25 7.29 0.41 -21.99
C ARG A 25 7.88 1.80 -21.80
N GLY A 26 8.59 2.05 -20.71
CA GLY A 26 8.99 3.40 -20.31
C GLY A 26 7.80 4.30 -19.97
N ASP A 27 6.69 3.72 -19.49
CA ASP A 27 5.47 4.47 -19.22
C ASP A 27 5.65 5.39 -18.00
N VAL A 28 5.35 6.67 -18.20
CA VAL A 28 5.35 7.72 -17.18
C VAL A 28 3.93 8.09 -16.79
N PHE A 29 3.78 8.86 -15.70
CA PHE A 29 2.47 9.30 -15.22
C PHE A 29 1.62 9.96 -16.34
N CYS A 30 2.24 10.80 -17.18
CA CYS A 30 1.58 11.55 -18.23
C CYS A 30 1.05 10.68 -19.40
N SER A 31 1.50 9.44 -19.55
CA SER A 31 1.03 8.57 -20.65
C SER A 31 -0.46 8.25 -20.52
N ARG A 32 -0.92 7.89 -19.31
CA ARG A 32 -2.29 7.43 -19.02
C ARG A 32 -2.70 7.75 -17.57
N PRO A 33 -2.96 9.01 -17.22
CA PRO A 33 -3.13 9.43 -15.82
C PRO A 33 -4.32 8.76 -15.13
N LEU A 34 -5.46 8.64 -15.80
CA LEU A 34 -6.65 7.97 -15.23
C LEU A 34 -6.42 6.48 -14.95
N PHE A 35 -5.76 5.79 -15.87
CA PHE A 35 -5.48 4.36 -15.72
C PHE A 35 -4.50 4.11 -14.57
N ASN A 36 -3.45 4.93 -14.48
CA ASN A 36 -2.45 4.88 -13.41
C ASN A 36 -3.07 5.14 -12.05
N TYR A 37 -4.00 6.10 -11.96
CA TYR A 37 -4.73 6.42 -10.73
C TYR A 37 -5.62 5.24 -10.29
N ILE A 38 -6.40 4.68 -11.20
CA ILE A 38 -7.31 3.54 -10.91
C ILE A 38 -6.55 2.32 -10.41
N ILE A 39 -5.33 2.06 -10.91
CA ILE A 39 -4.48 0.95 -10.44
C ILE A 39 -3.80 1.27 -9.10
N GLY A 40 -3.40 2.53 -8.90
CA GLY A 40 -2.74 2.95 -7.66
C GLY A 40 -3.63 2.85 -6.42
N MET A 41 -4.93 3.17 -6.54
CA MET A 41 -5.88 3.10 -5.41
C MET A 41 -5.93 1.72 -4.74
N PRO A 42 -6.23 0.60 -5.45
CA PRO A 42 -6.27 -0.72 -4.84
C PRO A 42 -4.88 -1.22 -4.44
N ALA A 43 -3.82 -0.87 -5.19
CA ALA A 43 -2.46 -1.26 -4.84
C ALA A 43 -2.05 -0.69 -3.47
N PHE A 44 -2.31 0.61 -3.26
CA PHE A 44 -2.01 1.27 -1.99
C PHE A 44 -2.90 0.76 -0.85
N GLY A 45 -4.20 0.61 -1.09
CA GLY A 45 -5.12 0.09 -0.08
C GLY A 45 -4.74 -1.32 0.39
N LEU A 46 -4.40 -2.21 -0.53
CA LEU A 46 -3.96 -3.57 -0.20
C LEU A 46 -2.62 -3.59 0.54
N TYR A 47 -1.67 -2.72 0.16
CA TYR A 47 -0.40 -2.57 0.88
C TYR A 47 -0.61 -2.13 2.34
N CYS A 48 -1.49 -1.14 2.57
CA CYS A 48 -1.83 -0.70 3.92
C CYS A 48 -2.54 -1.80 4.74
N SER A 49 -3.47 -2.55 4.12
CA SER A 49 -4.12 -3.68 4.77
C SER A 49 -3.14 -4.78 5.18
N GLU A 50 -2.23 -5.15 4.28
CA GLU A 50 -1.19 -6.16 4.53
C GLU A 50 -0.32 -5.76 5.72
N SER A 51 0.11 -4.49 5.76
CA SER A 51 0.95 -3.93 6.81
C SER A 51 0.25 -3.98 8.18
N LEU A 52 -1.03 -3.63 8.25
CA LEU A 52 -1.80 -3.70 9.50
C LEU A 52 -1.95 -5.13 10.00
N ILE A 53 -2.18 -6.10 9.11
CA ILE A 53 -2.31 -7.52 9.48
C ILE A 53 -0.97 -8.08 9.97
N ALA A 54 0.13 -7.66 9.35
CA ALA A 54 1.47 -8.00 9.82
C ALA A 54 1.72 -7.47 11.23
N MET A 55 1.33 -6.21 11.49
CA MET A 55 1.41 -5.62 12.84
C MET A 55 0.55 -6.38 13.85
N VAL A 56 -0.71 -6.69 13.51
CA VAL A 56 -1.62 -7.45 14.39
C VAL A 56 -1.07 -8.83 14.71
N LEU A 57 -0.46 -9.52 13.74
CA LEU A 57 0.16 -10.82 13.97
C LEU A 57 1.40 -10.73 14.89
N ALA A 58 2.22 -9.70 14.71
CA ALA A 58 3.36 -9.44 15.57
C ALA A 58 2.90 -9.15 17.01
N LEU A 59 1.86 -8.31 17.17
CA LEU A 59 1.24 -8.04 18.47
C LEU A 59 0.69 -9.30 19.13
N ASN A 60 0.03 -10.17 18.35
CA ASN A 60 -0.45 -11.45 18.87
C ASN A 60 0.70 -12.29 19.46
N ARG A 61 1.86 -12.33 18.80
CA ARG A 61 3.04 -13.05 19.30
C ARG A 61 3.68 -12.38 20.53
N CYS A 62 3.75 -11.05 20.55
CA CYS A 62 4.27 -10.32 21.70
C CYS A 62 3.39 -10.50 22.95
N ILE A 63 2.07 -10.47 22.79
CA ILE A 63 1.12 -10.63 23.89
C ILE A 63 1.10 -12.09 24.37
N GLU A 64 1.16 -13.05 23.46
CA GLU A 64 1.28 -14.48 23.80
C GLU A 64 2.54 -14.77 24.64
N MET A 65 3.65 -14.07 24.37
CA MET A 65 4.89 -14.18 25.16
C MET A 65 4.81 -13.48 26.52
N TYR A 66 4.02 -12.41 26.63
CA TYR A 66 3.87 -11.65 27.87
C TYR A 66 2.89 -12.31 28.84
N ASP A 67 1.67 -12.63 28.37
CA ASP A 67 0.62 -13.27 29.16
C ASP A 67 -0.34 -14.03 28.22
N HIS A 68 -0.32 -15.36 28.36
CA HIS A 68 -1.14 -16.27 27.56
C HIS A 68 -2.66 -16.07 27.80
N GLN A 69 -3.08 -15.73 29.02
CA GLN A 69 -4.51 -15.51 29.32
C GLN A 69 -5.02 -14.22 28.67
N LEU A 70 -4.18 -13.20 28.59
CA LEU A 70 -4.51 -11.96 27.88
C LEU A 70 -4.59 -12.20 26.37
N ALA A 71 -3.66 -12.98 25.82
CA ALA A 71 -3.65 -13.35 24.40
C ALA A 71 -4.94 -14.09 24.03
N GLU A 72 -5.36 -15.08 24.81
CA GLU A 72 -6.64 -15.75 24.58
C GLU A 72 -7.83 -14.80 24.68
N LYS A 73 -7.86 -13.88 25.66
CA LYS A 73 -8.99 -12.94 25.76
C LYS A 73 -9.12 -12.04 24.53
N ILE A 74 -8.02 -11.59 23.95
CA ILE A 74 -8.02 -10.62 22.84
C ILE A 74 -8.15 -11.33 21.47
N PHE A 75 -7.48 -12.46 21.30
CA PHE A 75 -7.34 -13.13 20.00
C PHE A 75 -8.09 -14.48 19.90
N SER A 76 -8.79 -14.94 20.93
CA SER A 76 -9.51 -16.22 20.84
C SER A 76 -10.75 -16.16 19.93
N GLY A 77 -10.94 -17.27 19.20
CA GLY A 77 -12.15 -17.58 18.43
C GLY A 77 -12.43 -16.59 17.31
N ASN A 78 -13.69 -16.13 17.24
CA ASN A 78 -14.15 -15.29 16.14
C ASN A 78 -13.59 -13.87 16.16
N LYS A 79 -12.87 -13.46 17.21
CA LYS A 79 -12.33 -12.10 17.35
C LYS A 79 -11.24 -11.78 16.33
N ILE A 80 -10.51 -12.80 15.87
CA ILE A 80 -9.54 -12.68 14.77
C ILE A 80 -10.21 -12.18 13.49
N PHE A 81 -11.46 -12.59 13.21
CA PHE A 81 -12.18 -12.09 12.03
C PHE A 81 -12.47 -10.60 12.15
N TYR A 82 -12.77 -10.07 13.34
CA TYR A 82 -12.93 -8.62 13.52
C TYR A 82 -11.63 -7.86 13.24
N TRP A 83 -10.48 -8.39 13.64
CA TRP A 83 -9.17 -7.80 13.32
C TRP A 83 -8.84 -7.85 11.83
N ILE A 84 -9.21 -8.94 11.15
CA ILE A 84 -9.03 -9.05 9.71
C ILE A 84 -9.92 -8.05 8.96
N ILE A 85 -11.18 -7.94 9.36
CA ILE A 85 -12.14 -7.01 8.77
C ILE A 85 -11.70 -5.56 9.02
N SER A 86 -11.22 -5.24 10.23
CA SER A 86 -10.75 -3.88 10.53
C SER A 86 -9.54 -3.50 9.66
N SER A 87 -8.61 -4.43 9.40
CA SER A 87 -7.49 -4.19 8.48
C SER A 87 -7.92 -3.95 7.03
N LEU A 88 -8.96 -4.67 6.58
CA LEU A 88 -9.51 -4.46 5.24
C LEU A 88 -10.23 -3.11 5.13
N ILE A 89 -11.02 -2.74 6.14
CA ILE A 89 -11.69 -1.44 6.19
C ILE A 89 -10.65 -0.31 6.23
N TYR A 90 -9.59 -0.46 7.02
CA TYR A 90 -8.50 0.51 7.09
C TYR A 90 -7.83 0.73 5.73
N GLY A 91 -7.46 -0.36 5.03
CA GLY A 91 -6.87 -0.24 3.69
C GLY A 91 -7.85 0.31 2.65
N PHE A 92 -9.14 -0.02 2.76
CA PHE A 92 -10.16 0.55 1.89
C PHE A 92 -10.31 2.06 2.09
N ILE A 93 -10.36 2.52 3.35
CA ILE A 93 -10.42 3.95 3.66
C ILE A 93 -9.18 4.66 3.12
N LEU A 94 -7.98 4.13 3.37
CA LEU A 94 -6.77 4.77 2.85
C LEU A 94 -6.69 4.74 1.31
N GLY A 95 -7.07 3.63 0.68
CA GLY A 95 -7.03 3.50 -0.78
C GLY A 95 -7.99 4.46 -1.51
N PHE A 96 -9.14 4.79 -0.91
CA PHE A 96 -10.15 5.67 -1.53
C PHE A 96 -10.05 7.13 -1.10
N PHE A 97 -9.71 7.40 0.16
CA PHE A 97 -9.69 8.77 0.69
C PHE A 97 -8.32 9.44 0.63
N THR A 98 -7.26 8.70 0.31
CA THR A 98 -5.91 9.24 0.14
C THR A 98 -5.52 9.23 -1.33
N ILE A 99 -4.75 10.24 -1.77
CA ILE A 99 -4.18 10.28 -3.12
C ILE A 99 -3.20 9.10 -3.24
N PRO A 100 -3.45 8.06 -4.05
CA PRO A 100 -2.55 6.92 -4.10
C PRO A 100 -1.21 7.30 -4.73
N PRO A 101 -0.11 6.64 -4.35
CA PRO A 101 1.14 6.72 -5.08
C PRO A 101 0.93 6.24 -6.52
N MET A 102 1.65 6.85 -7.44
CA MET A 102 1.53 6.60 -8.88
C MET A 102 2.72 5.77 -9.37
N PRO A 103 2.51 4.85 -10.33
CA PRO A 103 3.59 4.03 -10.86
C PRO A 103 4.44 4.87 -11.83
N ASN A 104 5.77 4.74 -11.73
CA ASN A 104 6.73 5.35 -12.64
C ASN A 104 7.64 4.26 -13.22
N GLY A 105 7.57 4.06 -14.54
CA GLY A 105 8.38 3.06 -15.25
C GLY A 105 9.87 3.43 -15.37
N LEU A 106 10.22 4.72 -15.39
CA LEU A 106 11.63 5.16 -15.47
C LEU A 106 12.38 4.86 -14.18
N LEU A 107 11.72 5.03 -13.04
CA LEU A 107 12.29 4.79 -11.71
C LEU A 107 11.95 3.42 -11.14
N VAL A 108 11.14 2.64 -11.87
CA VAL A 108 10.73 1.29 -11.51
C VAL A 108 10.15 1.24 -10.09
N GLY A 109 9.10 2.04 -9.83
CA GLY A 109 8.53 2.14 -8.49
C GLY A 109 7.23 2.93 -8.40
N TRP A 110 6.73 3.05 -7.18
CA TRP A 110 5.54 3.83 -6.83
C TRP A 110 5.95 5.09 -6.07
N PHE A 111 5.50 6.25 -6.51
CA PHE A 111 5.90 7.54 -5.93
C PHE A 111 4.70 8.45 -5.69
N TRP A 112 4.75 9.20 -4.59
CA TRP A 112 3.74 10.22 -4.26
C TRP A 112 3.85 11.46 -5.15
N ASN A 113 5.09 11.82 -5.50
CA ASN A 113 5.37 12.84 -6.50
C ASN A 113 5.63 12.14 -7.85
N PRO A 114 4.79 12.33 -8.88
CA PRO A 114 5.01 11.68 -10.18
C PRO A 114 6.15 12.30 -10.99
N HIS A 115 6.61 13.51 -10.63
CA HIS A 115 7.59 14.28 -11.40
C HIS A 115 9.00 14.30 -10.80
N ILE A 116 9.35 13.37 -9.91
CA ILE A 116 10.65 13.38 -9.21
C ILE A 116 11.85 13.31 -10.15
N VAL A 117 11.66 12.78 -11.37
CA VAL A 117 12.71 12.70 -12.40
C VAL A 117 13.02 14.08 -12.99
N TYR A 118 12.04 14.99 -12.98
CA TYR A 118 12.12 16.30 -13.62
C TYR A 118 12.35 17.44 -12.63
N PHE A 119 11.82 17.33 -11.41
CA PHE A 119 12.02 18.31 -10.35
C PHE A 119 12.71 17.62 -9.17
N GLN A 120 13.89 18.11 -8.80
CA GLN A 120 14.50 17.77 -7.52
C GLN A 120 13.68 18.46 -6.43
N ASP A 121 13.11 17.68 -5.52
CA ASP A 121 12.46 18.16 -4.29
C ASP A 121 13.55 18.74 -3.36
N LEU A 122 14.11 19.91 -3.71
CA LEU A 122 14.80 20.77 -2.77
C LEU A 122 13.73 21.34 -1.83
N GLU A 123 13.63 20.75 -0.64
CA GLU A 123 12.96 21.34 0.52
C GLU A 123 11.41 21.40 0.47
N GLY A 124 10.73 20.41 -0.11
CA GLY A 124 9.30 20.19 0.15
C GLY A 124 8.34 21.28 -0.33
N VAL A 125 8.80 22.17 -1.21
CA VAL A 125 7.96 23.16 -1.89
C VAL A 125 7.74 22.69 -3.32
N VAL A 126 6.51 22.26 -3.64
CA VAL A 126 6.06 22.10 -5.02
C VAL A 126 6.03 23.50 -5.62
N ASN A 127 6.99 23.83 -6.48
CA ASN A 127 7.00 25.11 -7.18
C ASN A 127 5.80 25.17 -8.14
N GLU A 128 4.72 25.83 -7.73
CA GLU A 128 3.51 26.10 -8.52
C GLU A 128 3.76 27.13 -9.66
N ASN A 129 4.97 27.65 -9.82
CA ASN A 129 5.25 28.80 -10.68
C ASN A 129 5.72 28.44 -12.11
N PHE A 130 5.02 27.54 -12.81
CA PHE A 130 5.33 27.29 -14.23
C PHE A 130 4.07 27.15 -15.12
N PHE A 131 3.02 27.90 -14.77
CA PHE A 131 1.90 28.23 -15.67
C PHE A 131 1.90 29.73 -16.02
N GLU A 132 3.07 30.30 -16.33
CA GLU A 132 3.20 31.56 -17.09
C GLU A 132 4.19 31.38 -18.23
#